data_AF-A0A254Q3N3-F1
#
_entry.id   AF-A0A254Q3N3-F1
#
_cell.length_a   1.000
_cell.length_b   1.000
_cell.length_c   1.000
_cell.angle_alpha   90.00
_cell.angle_beta   90.00
_cell.angle_gamma   90.00
#
_symmetry.space_group_name_H-M   'P 1'
#
loop_
_entity.id
_entity.type
_entity.pdbx_description
1 polymer ?
#
loop_
_entity_poly.entity_id
_entity_poly.type
_entity_poly.pdbx_seq_one_letter_code
_entity_poly.pdbx_strand_id
1 'polypeptide(L)'
;MKSLVNMTLVVAAGLAVSALTSCGPRGNKPNVEIIQDMMESPAIKAQEYDESSPHHIGMRVPPEHTVPVGFEPYRYATDVEGAAKNLKNPLAGKMDDETLLTGQKYYETNCAVCHGYKGEGGDKSGSVVSAKMALKPPALLTDKVKGWPDGHLYHVITMGQGVMGPYASHIPQKYRWQVVNYIRFLEKRDGK
;
A
#
# COMPACT_ATOMS: atom_id res chain seq x y z
N MET A 1 56.58 -35.34 22.81
CA MET A 1 56.40 -34.31 21.74
C MET A 1 55.61 -34.83 20.54
N LYS A 2 55.99 -35.93 19.88
CA LYS A 2 55.27 -36.48 18.71
C LYS A 2 53.78 -36.80 18.98
N SER A 3 53.43 -37.34 20.16
CA SER A 3 52.05 -37.65 20.54
C SER A 3 51.14 -36.43 20.71
N LEU A 4 51.68 -35.29 21.18
CA LEU A 4 50.92 -34.05 21.36
C LEU A 4 50.69 -33.35 20.01
N VAL A 5 51.69 -33.39 19.12
CA VAL A 5 51.59 -32.84 17.75
C VAL A 5 50.61 -33.64 16.89
N ASN A 6 50.58 -34.97 17.03
CA ASN A 6 49.59 -35.80 16.32
C ASN A 6 48.16 -35.55 16.83
N MET A 7 47.99 -35.30 18.13
CA MET A 7 46.67 -35.03 18.70
C MET A 7 46.13 -33.66 18.30
N THR A 8 46.97 -32.62 18.22
CA THR A 8 46.56 -31.30 17.71
C THR A 8 46.24 -31.33 16.22
N LEU A 9 46.96 -32.12 15.41
CA LEU A 9 46.66 -32.31 13.99
C LEU A 9 45.31 -32.98 13.76
N VAL A 10 44.97 -34.00 14.56
CA VAL A 10 43.66 -34.68 14.48
C VAL A 10 42.52 -33.76 14.91
N VAL A 11 42.71 -32.96 15.97
CA VAL A 11 41.71 -31.98 16.42
C VAL A 11 41.52 -30.88 15.37
N ALA A 12 42.60 -30.35 14.78
CA ALA A 12 42.53 -29.34 13.73
C ALA A 12 41.85 -29.88 12.45
N ALA A 13 42.14 -31.14 12.07
CA ALA A 13 41.47 -31.79 10.95
C ALA A 13 39.97 -32.03 11.24
N GLY A 14 39.63 -32.44 12.46
CA GLY A 14 38.23 -32.60 12.89
C GLY A 14 37.44 -31.28 12.89
N LEU A 15 38.06 -30.19 13.35
CA LEU A 15 37.50 -28.84 13.29
C LEU A 15 37.33 -28.32 11.86
N ALA A 16 38.27 -28.64 10.96
CA ALA A 16 38.16 -28.27 9.55
C ALA A 16 37.02 -29.02 8.84
N VAL A 17 36.85 -30.31 9.12
CA VAL A 17 35.76 -31.12 8.55
C VAL A 17 34.38 -30.68 9.08
N SER A 18 34.27 -30.32 10.37
CA SER A 18 33.01 -29.80 10.93
C SER A 18 32.67 -28.41 10.38
N ALA A 19 33.66 -27.54 10.18
CA ALA A 19 33.46 -26.24 9.54
C ALA A 19 33.00 -26.35 8.07
N LEU A 20 33.53 -27.33 7.31
CA LEU A 20 33.16 -27.56 5.91
C LEU A 20 31.78 -28.21 5.74
N THR A 21 31.28 -28.91 6.76
CA THR A 21 29.95 -29.57 6.74
C THR A 21 28.85 -28.75 7.40
N SER A 22 29.21 -27.72 8.19
CA SER A 22 28.27 -26.78 8.80
C SER A 22 27.50 -25.94 7.75
N CYS A 23 28.15 -25.61 6.63
CA CYS A 23 27.51 -25.03 5.44
C CYS A 23 27.21 -26.12 4.40
N GLY A 24 26.23 -26.97 4.68
CA GLY A 24 25.65 -27.86 3.67
C GLY A 24 24.80 -27.08 2.66
N PRO A 25 24.63 -27.57 1.41
CA PRO A 25 23.81 -26.93 0.39
C PRO A 25 22.32 -27.15 0.68
N ARG A 26 21.81 -26.61 1.78
CA ARG A 26 20.38 -26.35 1.90
C ARG A 26 20.12 -25.18 0.96
N GLY A 27 19.78 -25.49 -0.30
CA GLY A 27 19.41 -24.49 -1.31
C GLY A 27 18.17 -23.68 -0.90
N ASN A 28 17.40 -23.18 -1.86
CA ASN A 28 16.21 -22.37 -1.61
C ASN A 28 15.00 -23.22 -1.11
N LYS A 29 15.19 -24.04 -0.07
CA LYS A 29 14.16 -24.90 0.54
C LYS A 29 13.82 -24.40 1.94
N PRO A 30 12.54 -24.48 2.36
CA PRO A 30 12.14 -24.21 3.74
C PRO A 30 12.92 -25.05 4.76
N ASN A 31 12.97 -24.57 6.00
CA ASN A 31 13.65 -25.28 7.08
C ASN A 31 12.91 -26.57 7.46
N VAL A 32 13.60 -27.50 8.11
CA VAL A 32 12.98 -28.72 8.63
C VAL A 32 12.19 -28.37 9.88
N GLU A 33 10.91 -28.67 9.86
CA GLU A 33 10.02 -28.47 10.99
C GLU A 33 9.78 -29.81 11.70
N ILE A 34 10.24 -29.92 12.95
CA ILE A 34 10.29 -31.17 13.71
C ILE A 34 8.91 -31.57 14.26
N ILE A 35 8.05 -30.58 14.52
CA ILE A 35 6.68 -30.77 15.00
C ILE A 35 5.77 -30.09 13.98
N GLN A 36 4.86 -30.85 13.39
CA GLN A 36 3.95 -30.38 12.32
C GLN A 36 2.49 -30.38 12.75
N ASP A 37 2.22 -30.84 13.97
CA ASP A 37 0.86 -30.86 14.47
C ASP A 37 0.35 -29.41 14.59
N MET A 38 -0.68 -29.10 13.81
CA MET A 38 -1.31 -27.78 13.71
C MET A 38 -0.46 -26.64 13.11
N MET A 39 0.69 -26.92 12.49
CA MET A 39 1.46 -25.88 11.77
C MET A 39 0.68 -25.40 10.53
N GLU A 40 0.10 -26.36 9.81
CA GLU A 40 -0.85 -26.11 8.73
C GLU A 40 -2.26 -26.43 9.22
N SER A 41 -3.14 -25.43 9.10
CA SER A 41 -4.52 -25.52 9.58
C SER A 41 -5.40 -26.10 8.47
N PRO A 42 -6.31 -27.05 8.76
CA PRO A 42 -7.29 -27.50 7.76
C PRO A 42 -8.21 -26.40 7.23
N ALA A 43 -8.40 -25.32 8.01
CA ALA A 43 -9.16 -24.15 7.59
C ALA A 43 -8.31 -23.20 6.73
N ILE A 44 -8.74 -23.01 5.48
CA ILE A 44 -8.15 -22.11 4.49
C ILE A 44 -8.20 -20.66 4.98
N LYS A 45 -7.04 -19.99 5.01
CA LYS A 45 -6.90 -18.57 5.33
C LYS A 45 -7.20 -17.70 4.10
N ALA A 46 -7.46 -16.42 4.34
CA ALA A 46 -7.91 -15.50 3.28
C ALA A 46 -6.98 -15.43 2.05
N GLN A 47 -5.67 -15.39 2.26
CA GLN A 47 -4.67 -15.32 1.17
C GLN A 47 -3.97 -16.66 0.92
N GLU A 48 -4.54 -17.76 1.43
CA GLU A 48 -3.98 -19.09 1.24
C GLU A 48 -4.36 -19.67 -0.12
N TYR A 49 -3.53 -20.59 -0.61
CA TYR A 49 -3.78 -21.33 -1.83
C TYR A 49 -4.92 -22.33 -1.62
N ASP A 50 -5.86 -22.40 -2.58
CA ASP A 50 -7.01 -23.30 -2.51
C ASP A 50 -7.24 -24.00 -3.86
N GLU A 51 -6.92 -25.29 -3.94
CA GLU A 51 -7.04 -26.08 -5.15
C GLU A 51 -8.45 -26.10 -5.75
N SER A 52 -9.49 -26.00 -4.91
CA SER A 52 -10.89 -26.02 -5.35
C SER A 52 -11.37 -24.72 -6.00
N SER A 53 -10.58 -23.64 -5.88
CA SER A 53 -10.90 -22.32 -6.38
C SER A 53 -10.57 -22.16 -7.86
N PRO A 54 -11.42 -21.51 -8.68
CA PRO A 54 -11.12 -21.22 -10.09
C PRO A 54 -9.82 -20.46 -10.34
N HIS A 55 -9.29 -19.75 -9.34
CA HIS A 55 -8.03 -18.99 -9.41
C HIS A 55 -7.03 -19.39 -8.32
N HIS A 56 -7.26 -20.52 -7.67
CA HIS A 56 -6.46 -21.02 -6.56
C HIS A 56 -6.22 -20.06 -5.38
N ILE A 57 -7.12 -19.09 -5.19
CA ILE A 57 -7.09 -18.14 -4.07
C ILE A 57 -8.16 -18.50 -3.04
N GLY A 58 -7.83 -18.46 -1.75
CA GLY A 58 -8.77 -18.69 -0.65
C GLY A 58 -9.90 -17.65 -0.60
N MET A 59 -9.60 -16.38 -0.87
CA MET A 59 -10.62 -15.34 -1.03
C MET A 59 -11.45 -15.53 -2.31
N ARG A 60 -12.77 -15.49 -2.19
CA ARG A 60 -13.71 -15.45 -3.33
C ARG A 60 -14.19 -14.03 -3.57
N VAL A 61 -14.49 -13.73 -4.83
CA VAL A 61 -15.13 -12.47 -5.21
C VAL A 61 -16.61 -12.53 -4.79
N PRO A 62 -17.12 -11.56 -4.04
CA PRO A 62 -18.54 -11.53 -3.70
C PRO A 62 -19.40 -11.36 -4.97
N PRO A 63 -20.63 -11.89 -5.02
CA PRO A 63 -21.52 -11.67 -6.15
C PRO A 63 -21.72 -10.18 -6.44
N GLU A 64 -21.92 -9.86 -7.71
CA GLU A 64 -22.16 -8.49 -8.15
C GLU A 64 -23.38 -7.89 -7.45
N HIS A 65 -23.36 -6.58 -7.23
CA HIS A 65 -24.43 -5.80 -6.58
C HIS A 65 -24.75 -6.18 -5.13
N THR A 66 -23.90 -6.95 -4.45
CA THR A 66 -24.03 -7.19 -3.01
C THR A 66 -23.56 -5.97 -2.20
N VAL A 67 -24.32 -5.62 -1.16
CA VAL A 67 -24.00 -4.50 -0.25
C VAL A 67 -23.78 -5.05 1.16
N PRO A 68 -22.61 -4.80 1.78
CA PRO A 68 -22.37 -5.24 3.16
C PRO A 68 -23.20 -4.43 4.15
N VAL A 69 -23.55 -5.06 5.28
CA VAL A 69 -24.31 -4.41 6.36
C VAL A 69 -23.51 -3.23 6.92
N GLY A 70 -24.15 -2.06 7.00
CA GLY A 70 -23.54 -0.83 7.52
C GLY A 70 -22.59 -0.11 6.55
N PHE A 71 -22.54 -0.54 5.29
CA PHE A 71 -21.76 0.12 4.25
C PHE A 71 -22.66 0.87 3.28
N GLU A 72 -22.39 2.16 3.08
CA GLU A 72 -23.09 2.99 2.10
C GLU A 72 -22.31 3.06 0.78
N PRO A 73 -22.82 2.43 -0.31
CA PRO A 73 -22.11 2.42 -1.58
C PRO A 73 -21.90 3.82 -2.14
N TYR A 74 -20.74 4.02 -2.77
CA TYR A 74 -20.46 5.25 -3.49
C TYR A 74 -21.31 5.35 -4.76
N ARG A 75 -22.21 6.33 -4.82
CA ARG A 75 -23.25 6.44 -5.86
C ARG A 75 -22.79 7.06 -7.19
N TYR A 76 -21.62 7.70 -7.22
CA TYR A 76 -21.15 8.48 -8.37
C TYR A 76 -20.01 7.79 -9.11
N ALA A 77 -20.00 6.46 -9.17
CA ALA A 77 -18.87 5.69 -9.72
C ALA A 77 -18.49 6.10 -11.16
N THR A 78 -19.48 6.42 -12.00
CA THR A 78 -19.30 6.84 -13.40
C THR A 78 -19.53 8.33 -13.64
N ASP A 79 -19.92 9.09 -12.61
CA ASP A 79 -20.38 10.48 -12.74
C ASP A 79 -19.54 11.43 -11.88
N VAL A 80 -18.41 11.88 -12.43
CA VAL A 80 -17.54 12.86 -11.77
C VAL A 80 -18.23 14.21 -11.58
N GLU A 81 -19.11 14.62 -12.48
CA GLU A 81 -19.82 15.89 -12.39
C GLU A 81 -20.87 15.88 -11.28
N GLY A 82 -21.61 14.78 -11.16
CA GLY A 82 -22.55 14.56 -10.06
C GLY A 82 -21.83 14.51 -8.72
N ALA A 83 -20.66 13.86 -8.65
CA ALA A 83 -19.82 13.91 -7.45
C ALA A 83 -19.38 15.33 -7.12
N ALA A 84 -18.88 16.08 -8.11
CA ALA A 84 -18.44 17.46 -7.94
C ALA A 84 -19.55 18.39 -7.43
N LYS A 85 -20.79 18.20 -7.92
CA LYS A 85 -21.95 19.04 -7.57
C LYS A 85 -22.56 18.64 -6.21
N ASN A 86 -22.80 17.34 -6.02
CA ASN A 86 -23.66 16.84 -4.94
C ASN A 86 -22.89 16.31 -3.73
N LEU A 87 -21.64 15.86 -3.90
CA LEU A 87 -20.85 15.32 -2.80
C LEU A 87 -20.19 16.46 -2.02
N LYS A 88 -20.73 16.75 -0.84
CA LYS A 88 -20.18 17.76 0.07
C LYS A 88 -19.26 17.13 1.10
N ASN A 89 -18.12 17.76 1.32
CA ASN A 89 -17.17 17.34 2.34
C ASN A 89 -17.72 17.68 3.74
N PRO A 90 -18.06 16.69 4.59
CA PRO A 90 -18.56 16.95 5.93
C PRO A 90 -17.49 17.50 6.88
N LEU A 91 -16.22 17.39 6.51
CA LEU A 91 -15.07 17.91 7.25
C LEU A 91 -14.50 19.18 6.61
N ALA A 92 -15.22 19.82 5.69
CA ALA A 92 -14.74 21.02 5.01
C ALA A 92 -14.31 22.10 6.02
N GLY A 93 -13.09 22.62 5.87
CA GLY A 93 -12.53 23.64 6.76
C GLY A 93 -12.05 23.14 8.12
N LYS A 94 -12.35 21.88 8.50
CA LYS A 94 -11.83 21.25 9.71
C LYS A 94 -10.36 20.88 9.49
N MET A 95 -9.45 21.64 10.10
CA MET A 95 -7.99 21.54 9.95
C MET A 95 -7.31 21.31 11.32
N ASP A 96 -7.96 20.59 12.22
CA ASP A 96 -7.35 20.16 13.48
C ASP A 96 -6.35 19.02 13.26
N ASP A 97 -5.51 18.79 14.26
CA ASP A 97 -4.42 17.82 14.20
C ASP A 97 -4.90 16.39 13.89
N GLU A 98 -6.04 15.94 14.43
CA GLU A 98 -6.55 14.59 14.18
C GLU A 98 -6.88 14.39 12.69
N THR A 99 -7.60 15.37 12.12
CA THR A 99 -7.99 15.36 10.70
C THR A 99 -6.76 15.42 9.80
N LEU A 100 -5.82 16.33 10.09
CA LEU A 100 -4.63 16.54 9.26
C LEU A 100 -3.64 15.39 9.37
N LEU A 101 -3.38 14.84 10.56
CA LEU A 101 -2.46 13.71 10.73
C LEU A 101 -3.00 12.45 10.07
N THR A 102 -4.32 12.21 10.15
CA THR A 102 -4.94 11.10 9.43
C THR A 102 -4.81 11.29 7.91
N GLY A 103 -5.11 12.50 7.42
CA GLY A 103 -4.98 12.83 6.00
C GLY A 103 -3.54 12.71 5.49
N GLN A 104 -2.59 13.21 6.27
CA GLN A 104 -1.16 13.11 6.00
C GLN A 104 -0.72 11.65 5.89
N LYS A 105 -1.07 10.81 6.87
CA LYS A 105 -0.71 9.38 6.87
C LYS A 105 -1.15 8.71 5.57
N TYR A 106 -2.41 8.89 5.17
CA TYR A 106 -2.92 8.27 3.95
C TYR A 106 -2.34 8.91 2.69
N TYR A 107 -2.13 10.22 2.65
CA TYR A 107 -1.50 10.91 1.53
C TYR A 107 -0.05 10.45 1.32
N GLU A 108 0.76 10.44 2.37
CA GLU A 108 2.18 10.04 2.29
C GLU A 108 2.33 8.58 1.89
N THR A 109 1.45 7.71 2.38
CA THR A 109 1.49 6.27 2.07
C THR A 109 1.05 5.99 0.63
N ASN A 110 0.04 6.69 0.10
CA ASN A 110 -0.62 6.29 -1.15
C ASN A 110 -0.43 7.27 -2.31
N CYS A 111 -0.30 8.57 -2.02
CA CYS A 111 -0.34 9.65 -3.01
C CYS A 111 1.05 10.26 -3.25
N ALA A 112 1.82 10.51 -2.19
CA ALA A 112 3.14 11.15 -2.27
C ALA A 112 4.15 10.35 -3.10
N VAL A 113 3.96 9.03 -3.17
CA VAL A 113 4.76 8.13 -4.03
C VAL A 113 4.73 8.57 -5.49
N CYS A 114 3.67 9.21 -5.99
CA CYS A 114 3.58 9.70 -7.36
C CYS A 114 3.50 11.24 -7.43
N HIS A 115 2.81 11.88 -6.49
CA HIS A 115 2.57 13.33 -6.50
C HIS A 115 3.58 14.15 -5.70
N GLY A 116 4.48 13.50 -4.94
CA GLY A 116 5.44 14.17 -4.05
C GLY A 116 4.85 14.55 -2.69
N TYR A 117 5.71 14.72 -1.69
CA TYR A 117 5.30 15.06 -0.32
C TYR A 117 4.66 16.45 -0.21
N LYS A 118 4.95 17.37 -1.14
CA LYS A 118 4.31 18.68 -1.18
C LYS A 118 3.35 18.84 -2.36
N GLY A 119 3.04 17.76 -3.09
CA GLY A 119 2.11 17.80 -4.21
C GLY A 119 2.67 18.44 -5.47
N GLU A 120 4.00 18.46 -5.62
CA GLU A 120 4.70 19.10 -6.75
C GLU A 120 4.42 18.41 -8.09
N GLY A 121 4.09 17.12 -8.08
CA GLY A 121 3.87 16.30 -9.27
C GLY A 121 5.09 16.18 -10.19
N GLY A 122 4.95 15.40 -11.25
CA GLY A 122 5.95 15.18 -12.29
C GLY A 122 7.36 14.94 -11.75
N ASP A 123 8.37 15.44 -12.47
CA ASP A 123 9.77 15.25 -12.07
C ASP A 123 10.14 16.12 -10.85
N LYS A 124 9.40 17.21 -10.60
CA LYS A 124 9.63 18.11 -9.45
C LYS A 124 9.28 17.47 -8.11
N SER A 125 8.46 16.42 -8.11
CA SER A 125 8.12 15.64 -6.90
C SER A 125 9.32 14.94 -6.25
N GLY A 126 10.43 14.75 -6.98
CA GLY A 126 11.55 13.92 -6.53
C GLY A 126 11.22 12.43 -6.43
N SER A 127 10.02 12.01 -6.87
CA SER A 127 9.61 10.61 -6.86
C SER A 127 10.30 9.82 -7.98
N VAL A 128 10.92 8.70 -7.59
CA VAL A 128 11.47 7.71 -8.53
C VAL A 128 10.37 7.11 -9.41
N VAL A 129 9.17 6.89 -8.85
CA VAL A 129 8.03 6.35 -9.60
C VAL A 129 7.59 7.36 -10.66
N SER A 130 7.34 8.61 -10.28
CA SER A 130 6.96 9.68 -11.21
C SER A 130 8.00 9.87 -12.32
N ALA A 131 9.30 9.83 -11.98
CA ALA A 131 10.40 9.93 -12.95
C ALA A 131 10.36 8.85 -14.03
N LYS A 132 9.82 7.65 -13.74
CA LYS A 132 9.74 6.51 -14.66
C LYS A 132 8.40 6.38 -15.39
N MET A 133 7.38 7.14 -14.99
CA MET A 133 6.09 7.13 -15.68
C MET A 133 6.16 7.88 -17.02
N ALA A 134 5.58 7.28 -18.07
CA ALA A 134 5.47 7.91 -19.40
C ALA A 134 4.57 9.14 -19.37
N LEU A 135 3.42 9.05 -18.69
CA LEU A 135 2.56 10.19 -18.39
C LEU A 135 2.80 10.62 -16.94
N LYS A 136 3.33 11.82 -16.77
CA LYS A 136 3.69 12.36 -15.46
C LYS A 136 2.45 12.74 -14.65
N PRO A 137 2.37 12.36 -13.35
CA PRO A 137 1.31 12.83 -12.47
C PRO A 137 1.30 14.36 -12.42
N PRO A 138 0.12 15.01 -12.51
CA PRO A 138 0.04 16.46 -12.44
C PRO A 138 0.40 16.97 -11.04
N ALA A 139 0.88 18.21 -10.99
CA ALA A 139 1.02 18.95 -9.74
C ALA A 139 -0.37 19.21 -9.14
N LEU A 140 -0.50 18.97 -7.83
CA LEU A 140 -1.78 19.10 -7.12
C LEU A 140 -2.08 20.55 -6.74
N LEU A 141 -1.06 21.41 -6.66
CA LEU A 141 -1.20 22.78 -6.17
C LEU A 141 -1.41 23.83 -7.29
N THR A 142 -1.84 23.39 -8.47
CA THR A 142 -2.14 24.28 -9.60
C THR A 142 -3.50 24.96 -9.43
N ASP A 143 -3.68 26.15 -10.01
CA ASP A 143 -4.96 26.88 -9.95
C ASP A 143 -6.15 26.06 -10.47
N LYS A 144 -5.89 25.20 -11.46
CA LYS A 144 -6.88 24.25 -11.98
C LYS A 144 -7.40 23.31 -10.89
N VAL A 145 -6.51 22.68 -10.13
CA VAL A 145 -6.87 21.71 -9.08
C VAL A 145 -7.40 22.43 -7.84
N LYS A 146 -6.82 23.58 -7.48
CA LYS A 146 -7.34 24.46 -6.44
C LYS A 146 -8.81 24.84 -6.71
N GLY A 147 -9.16 25.06 -7.98
CA GLY A 147 -10.54 25.35 -8.42
C GLY A 147 -11.51 24.16 -8.45
N TRP A 148 -11.05 22.92 -8.27
CA TRP A 148 -11.95 21.77 -8.22
C TRP A 148 -12.75 21.75 -6.91
N PRO A 149 -14.01 21.30 -6.91
CA PRO A 149 -14.74 21.08 -5.66
C PRO A 149 -14.22 19.84 -4.93
N ASP A 150 -14.33 19.81 -3.61
CA ASP A 150 -13.86 18.68 -2.78
C ASP A 150 -14.45 17.33 -3.21
N GLY A 151 -15.71 17.32 -3.66
CA GLY A 151 -16.36 16.12 -4.19
C GLY A 151 -15.68 15.54 -5.44
N HIS A 152 -15.06 16.38 -6.26
CA HIS A 152 -14.25 15.96 -7.42
C HIS A 152 -12.98 15.26 -6.94
N LEU A 153 -12.24 15.85 -6.00
CA LEU A 153 -11.03 15.24 -5.43
C LEU A 153 -11.36 13.88 -4.79
N TYR A 154 -12.45 13.81 -4.05
CA TYR A 154 -12.94 12.55 -3.45
C TYR A 154 -13.24 11.49 -4.51
N HIS A 155 -13.88 11.88 -5.62
CA HIS A 155 -14.18 10.99 -6.73
C HIS A 155 -12.89 10.44 -7.35
N VAL A 156 -11.91 11.29 -7.63
CA VAL A 156 -10.61 10.88 -8.21
C VAL A 156 -9.88 9.91 -7.30
N ILE A 157 -9.88 10.14 -5.98
CA ILE A 157 -9.32 9.18 -5.01
C ILE A 157 -10.07 7.84 -5.06
N THR A 158 -11.40 7.87 -5.22
CA THR A 158 -12.25 6.69 -5.16
C THR A 158 -12.18 5.85 -6.44
N MET A 159 -12.34 6.48 -7.60
CA MET A 159 -12.51 5.82 -8.90
C MET A 159 -11.29 5.92 -9.81
N GLY A 160 -10.33 6.79 -9.48
CA GLY A 160 -9.19 7.10 -10.34
C GLY A 160 -9.54 8.15 -11.41
N GLN A 161 -8.54 8.51 -12.21
CA GLN A 161 -8.69 9.39 -13.36
C GLN A 161 -7.56 9.17 -14.37
N GLY A 162 -7.92 8.90 -15.62
CA GLY A 162 -6.93 8.65 -16.67
C GLY A 162 -6.05 7.43 -16.34
N VAL A 163 -4.74 7.66 -16.15
CA VAL A 163 -3.78 6.60 -15.78
C VAL A 163 -3.70 6.35 -14.28
N MET A 164 -4.29 7.21 -13.44
CA MET A 164 -4.37 6.99 -12.01
C MET A 164 -5.50 6.01 -11.71
N GLY A 165 -5.14 4.81 -11.22
CA GLY A 165 -6.12 3.80 -10.80
C GLY A 165 -6.92 4.20 -9.55
N PRO A 166 -7.98 3.45 -9.22
CA PRO A 166 -8.79 3.69 -8.03
C PRO A 166 -8.05 3.34 -6.74
N TYR A 167 -8.13 4.19 -5.71
CA TYR A 167 -7.55 3.94 -4.39
C TYR A 167 -8.60 3.48 -3.36
N ALA A 168 -9.81 3.14 -3.80
CA ALA A 168 -10.90 2.76 -2.90
C ALA A 168 -10.59 1.54 -2.00
N SER A 169 -9.76 0.61 -2.47
CA SER A 169 -9.31 -0.58 -1.73
C SER A 169 -8.20 -0.29 -0.71
N HIS A 170 -7.44 0.80 -0.91
CA HIS A 170 -6.31 1.19 -0.06
C HIS A 170 -6.73 2.20 1.02
N ILE A 171 -7.71 3.05 0.70
CA ILE A 171 -8.19 4.11 1.58
C ILE A 171 -9.68 3.87 1.90
N PRO A 172 -10.01 3.48 3.13
CA PRO A 172 -11.39 3.33 3.58
C PRO A 172 -12.20 4.62 3.37
N GLN A 173 -13.47 4.48 2.99
CA GLN A 173 -14.37 5.59 2.67
C GLN A 173 -14.39 6.69 3.75
N LYS A 174 -14.31 6.30 5.03
CA LYS A 174 -14.27 7.18 6.20
C LYS A 174 -13.05 8.10 6.29
N TYR A 175 -11.95 7.77 5.61
CA TYR A 175 -10.68 8.50 5.70
C TYR A 175 -10.35 9.34 4.45
N ARG A 176 -11.12 9.18 3.37
CA ARG A 176 -10.86 9.88 2.10
C ARG A 176 -11.05 11.40 2.23
N TRP A 177 -11.97 11.86 3.09
CA TRP A 177 -12.17 13.29 3.34
C TRP A 177 -10.98 13.95 4.05
N GLN A 178 -10.31 13.23 4.94
CA GLN A 178 -9.11 13.69 5.63
C GLN A 178 -7.97 13.87 4.63
N VAL A 179 -7.85 12.98 3.63
CA VAL A 179 -6.89 13.13 2.52
C VAL A 179 -7.22 14.38 1.70
N VAL A 180 -8.49 14.61 1.36
CA VAL A 180 -8.91 15.85 0.67
C VAL A 180 -8.54 17.08 1.49
N ASN A 181 -8.81 17.09 2.79
CA ASN A 181 -8.43 18.19 3.68
C ASN A 181 -6.91 18.40 3.75
N TYR A 182 -6.13 17.31 3.75
CA TYR A 182 -4.67 17.42 3.73
C TYR A 182 -4.16 18.02 2.42
N ILE A 183 -4.75 17.68 1.27
CA ILE A 183 -4.45 18.33 -0.02
C ILE A 183 -4.75 19.83 0.06
N ARG A 184 -5.92 20.21 0.61
CA ARG A 184 -6.27 21.63 0.84
C ARG A 184 -5.32 22.34 1.81
N PHE A 185 -4.80 21.63 2.80
CA PHE A 185 -3.79 22.15 3.70
C PHE A 185 -2.47 22.44 2.95
N LEU A 186 -2.02 21.53 2.08
CA LEU A 186 -0.85 21.76 1.22
C LEU A 186 -1.05 22.98 0.31
N GLU A 187 -2.22 23.13 -0.30
CA GLU A 187 -2.56 24.30 -1.13
C GLU A 187 -2.47 25.63 -0.36
N LYS A 188 -2.93 25.65 0.90
CA LYS A 188 -2.84 26.85 1.76
C LYS A 188 -1.42 27.16 2.21
N ARG A 189 -0.57 26.14 2.36
CA ARG A 189 0.83 26.31 2.77
C ARG A 189 1.71 26.83 1.62
N ASP A 190 1.41 26.43 0.38
CA ASP A 190 2.12 26.89 -0.82
C ASP A 190 1.86 28.36 -1.16
N GLY A 191 0.68 28.88 -0.81
CA GLY A 191 0.33 30.29 -0.97
C GLY A 191 0.85 31.23 0.12
N LYS A 192 1.66 30.73 1.07
CA LYS A 192 2.32 31.51 2.14
C LYS A 192 3.84 31.46 1.95
#